data_AF-A0A0M3KHD1-F1
#
_entry.id   AF-A0A0M3KHD1-F1
#
_cell.length_a   1.000
_cell.length_b   1.000
_cell.length_c   1.000
_cell.angle_alpha   90.00
_cell.angle_beta   90.00
_cell.angle_gamma   90.00
#
_symmetry.space_group_name_H-M   'P 1'
#
loop_
_entity.id
_entity.type
_entity.pdbx_description
1 polymer ?
#
loop_
_entity_poly.entity_id
_entity_poly.type
_entity_poly.pdbx_seq_one_letter_code
_entity_poly.pdbx_strand_id
1 'polypeptide(L)'
;LPELDPWDPWIMKFISPNVGKKCKVAAKKIYTELQNGTLRSVIKDNDQADALVSGSVECKYRCMSSKREESVEGGEWINIDNNQTYRVKCDFIETQCFVNKRLTYNNLHIQVVRPEGVKFVNEGPENPSVIIFIFDSTSSSTGFRSLPQTQQILRQFYDAVPFYHNNKVGLNSRPNAFGIFAGRTEQI
;
A
#
# COMPACT_ATOMS: atom_id res chain seq x y z
N LEU A 1 -29.44 17.64 -11.07
CA LEU A 1 -28.02 17.87 -10.71
C LEU A 1 -27.46 18.88 -11.71
N PRO A 2 -26.65 19.86 -11.30
CA PRO A 2 -26.04 20.77 -12.26
C PRO A 2 -25.15 19.98 -13.21
N GLU A 3 -25.26 20.28 -14.50
CA GLU A 3 -24.45 19.68 -15.56
C GLU A 3 -23.06 20.33 -15.50
N LEU A 4 -22.06 19.55 -15.11
CA LEU A 4 -20.68 20.05 -15.01
C LEU A 4 -20.06 19.99 -16.41
N ASP A 5 -19.77 21.15 -17.00
CA ASP A 5 -19.00 21.24 -18.24
C ASP A 5 -17.49 21.19 -17.92
N PRO A 6 -16.78 20.12 -18.29
CA PRO A 6 -15.33 20.02 -18.06
C PRO A 6 -14.53 21.09 -18.82
N TRP A 7 -15.14 21.75 -19.80
CA TRP A 7 -14.53 22.77 -20.66
C TRP A 7 -14.98 24.20 -20.31
N ASP A 8 -15.61 24.39 -19.15
CA ASP A 8 -16.02 25.71 -18.69
C ASP A 8 -14.83 26.70 -18.70
N PRO A 9 -15.01 27.94 -19.18
CA PRO A 9 -13.95 28.94 -19.26
C PRO A 9 -13.19 29.18 -17.93
N TRP A 10 -13.88 29.00 -16.80
CA TRP A 10 -13.33 29.09 -15.46
C TRP A 10 -12.48 27.88 -15.06
N ILE A 11 -12.69 26.70 -15.66
CA ILE A 11 -11.84 25.52 -15.51
C ILE A 11 -10.61 25.62 -16.42
N MET A 12 -10.79 26.14 -17.64
CA MET A 12 -9.73 26.23 -18.66
C MET A 12 -8.49 27.00 -18.19
N LYS A 13 -8.61 27.99 -17.30
CA LYS A 13 -7.46 28.68 -16.69
C LYS A 13 -6.55 27.78 -15.84
N PHE A 14 -7.05 26.63 -15.39
CA PHE A 14 -6.30 25.64 -14.61
C PHE A 14 -5.77 24.49 -15.46
N ILE A 15 -6.31 24.30 -16.68
CA ILE A 15 -5.84 23.31 -17.64
C ILE A 15 -4.69 23.95 -18.43
N SER A 16 -3.44 23.62 -18.07
CA SER A 16 -2.29 24.06 -18.85
C SER A 16 -2.13 23.21 -20.11
N PRO A 17 -2.28 23.75 -21.34
CA PRO A 17 -2.11 22.99 -22.58
C PRO A 17 -0.65 22.58 -22.86
N ASN A 18 0.31 23.15 -22.12
CA ASN A 18 1.75 22.99 -22.36
C ASN A 18 2.42 21.84 -21.58
N VAL A 19 1.69 20.81 -21.15
CA VAL A 19 2.28 19.60 -20.55
C VAL A 19 2.79 18.62 -21.63
N GLY A 20 3.20 19.15 -22.78
CA GLY A 20 3.69 18.41 -23.94
C GLY A 20 5.20 18.47 -24.15
N LYS A 21 5.99 18.91 -23.16
CA LYS A 21 7.42 18.57 -23.19
C LYS A 21 7.47 17.05 -23.18
N LYS A 22 7.97 16.43 -24.27
CA LYS A 22 8.25 14.99 -24.33
C LYS A 22 9.02 14.64 -23.07
N CYS A 23 8.32 14.13 -22.06
CA CYS A 23 8.93 13.73 -20.83
C CYS A 23 9.73 12.49 -21.19
N LYS A 24 11.01 12.68 -21.50
CA LYS A 24 11.96 11.58 -21.60
C LYS A 24 12.16 11.09 -20.18
N VAL A 25 11.19 10.35 -19.67
CA VAL A 25 11.33 9.61 -18.42
C VAL A 25 12.40 8.58 -18.72
N ALA A 26 13.65 8.90 -18.39
CA ALA A 26 14.68 7.89 -18.33
C ALA A 26 14.20 6.86 -17.31
N ALA A 27 14.20 5.59 -17.70
CA ALA A 27 13.82 4.52 -16.80
C ALA A 27 14.68 4.65 -15.53
N LYS A 28 14.03 4.88 -14.38
CA LYS A 28 14.74 4.96 -13.11
C LYS A 28 15.43 3.62 -12.90
N LYS A 29 16.74 3.67 -12.68
CA LYS A 29 17.53 2.49 -12.34
C LYS A 29 17.01 1.91 -11.03
N ILE A 30 16.70 0.63 -11.05
CA ILE A 30 16.23 -0.10 -9.87
C ILE A 30 17.47 -0.62 -9.15
N TYR A 31 17.59 -0.33 -7.86
CA TYR A 31 18.75 -0.73 -7.05
C TYR A 31 18.45 -1.87 -6.10
N THR A 32 17.18 -2.04 -5.70
CA THR A 32 16.76 -3.07 -4.74
C THR A 32 15.51 -3.79 -5.22
N GLU A 33 15.38 -5.06 -4.87
CA GLU A 33 14.23 -5.91 -5.17
C GLU A 33 13.82 -6.70 -3.93
N LEU A 34 12.50 -6.80 -3.70
CA LEU A 34 11.91 -7.64 -2.67
C LEU A 34 11.22 -8.84 -3.31
N GLN A 35 11.68 -10.05 -3.00
CA GLN A 35 11.08 -11.29 -3.49
C GLN A 35 10.91 -12.29 -2.33
N ASN A 36 9.69 -12.77 -2.11
CA ASN A 36 9.35 -13.76 -1.07
C ASN A 36 9.92 -13.42 0.33
N GLY A 37 9.79 -12.16 0.74
CA GLY A 37 10.32 -11.66 2.02
C GLY A 37 11.83 -11.58 2.11
N THR A 38 12.51 -11.64 0.98
CA THR A 38 13.95 -11.48 0.88
C THR A 38 14.26 -10.24 0.05
N LEU A 39 14.90 -9.27 0.68
CA LEU A 39 15.39 -8.05 0.07
C LEU A 39 16.79 -8.29 -0.48
N ARG A 40 17.06 -7.87 -1.71
CA ARG A 40 18.38 -7.96 -2.32
C ARG A 40 18.75 -6.69 -3.09
N SER A 41 20.05 -6.44 -3.20
CA SER A 41 20.60 -5.48 -4.16
C SER A 41 20.55 -6.09 -5.57
N VAL A 42 20.10 -5.30 -6.56
CA VAL A 42 20.11 -5.67 -7.99
C VAL A 42 21.12 -4.83 -8.79
N ILE A 43 22.06 -4.19 -8.09
CA ILE A 43 23.17 -3.45 -8.69
C ILE A 43 24.04 -4.45 -9.46
N LYS A 44 24.23 -4.22 -10.77
CA LYS A 44 25.14 -5.03 -11.58
C LYS A 44 26.58 -4.56 -11.43
N ASP A 45 27.55 -5.45 -11.61
CA ASP A 45 28.99 -5.07 -11.58
C ASP A 45 29.33 -3.98 -12.61
N ASN A 46 28.67 -3.97 -13.77
CA ASN A 46 28.81 -2.90 -14.78
C ASN A 46 28.24 -1.56 -14.29
N ASP A 47 27.22 -1.59 -13.43
CA ASP A 47 26.68 -0.41 -12.79
C ASP A 47 27.62 0.14 -11.71
N GLN A 48 28.41 -0.76 -11.11
CA GLN A 48 29.56 -0.45 -10.25
C GLN A 48 30.76 0.08 -11.03
N ALA A 49 30.97 -0.36 -12.28
CA ALA A 49 32.01 0.14 -13.18
C ALA A 49 31.68 1.54 -13.75
N ASP A 50 30.41 1.80 -14.13
CA ASP A 50 29.89 3.14 -14.44
C ASP A 50 29.93 4.06 -13.20
N ALA A 51 29.71 3.48 -12.02
CA ALA A 51 29.95 4.10 -10.72
C ALA A 51 31.44 4.22 -10.36
N LEU A 52 32.37 3.48 -10.95
CA LEU A 52 33.81 3.76 -10.76
C LEU A 52 34.20 5.06 -11.48
N VAL A 53 33.43 5.44 -12.51
CA VAL A 53 33.51 6.73 -13.20
C VAL A 53 32.63 7.80 -12.51
N SER A 54 31.63 7.39 -11.69
CA SER A 54 30.60 8.30 -11.09
C SER A 54 30.29 8.15 -9.58
N GLY A 55 31.08 7.41 -8.79
CA GLY A 55 30.95 7.20 -7.33
C GLY A 55 30.50 5.82 -6.80
N SER A 56 30.99 5.41 -5.63
CA SER A 56 30.50 4.21 -4.90
C SER A 56 28.99 4.25 -4.65
N VAL A 57 28.32 3.11 -4.84
CA VAL A 57 26.89 2.94 -4.55
C VAL A 57 26.71 2.31 -3.18
N GLU A 58 26.03 3.02 -2.28
CA GLU A 58 25.73 2.58 -0.93
C GLU A 58 24.20 2.51 -0.75
N CYS A 59 23.68 1.33 -0.42
CA CYS A 59 22.25 1.13 -0.20
C CYS A 59 21.98 0.78 1.26
N LYS A 60 20.83 1.18 1.76
CA LYS A 60 20.35 0.85 3.11
C LYS A 60 18.84 0.66 3.12
N TYR A 61 18.33 -0.09 4.08
CA TYR A 61 16.91 -0.30 4.30
C TYR A 61 16.52 -0.15 5.76
N ARG A 62 15.23 0.06 6.02
CA ARG A 62 14.63 -0.01 7.35
C ARG A 62 13.18 -0.45 7.27
N CYS A 63 12.68 -1.00 8.37
CA CYS A 63 11.25 -1.27 8.53
C CYS A 63 10.51 0.01 8.93
N MET A 64 9.32 0.19 8.37
CA MET A 64 8.41 1.27 8.73
C MET A 64 7.21 0.69 9.48
N SER A 65 6.83 1.32 10.59
CA SER A 65 5.64 0.98 11.38
C SER A 65 4.75 2.20 11.58
N SER A 66 3.44 1.98 11.67
CA SER A 66 2.51 3.05 12.07
C SER A 66 2.65 3.27 13.58
N LYS A 67 2.90 4.52 13.99
CA LYS A 67 2.93 4.91 15.41
C LYS A 67 1.59 5.50 15.84
N ARG A 68 0.97 6.32 14.97
CA ARG A 68 -0.37 6.92 15.13
C ARG A 68 -1.08 6.95 13.78
N GLU A 69 -2.32 7.45 13.74
CA GLU A 69 -3.10 7.58 12.49
C GLU A 69 -2.34 8.34 11.40
N GLU A 70 -1.73 9.48 11.76
CA GLU A 70 -1.04 10.36 10.80
C GLU A 70 0.49 10.25 10.87
N SER A 71 1.03 9.32 11.66
CA SER A 71 2.47 9.21 11.83
C SER A 71 3.00 7.80 11.63
N VAL A 72 4.06 7.74 10.84
CA VAL A 72 4.86 6.54 10.57
C VAL A 72 6.20 6.74 11.25
N GLU A 73 6.69 5.71 11.92
CA GLU A 73 8.04 5.66 12.47
C GLU A 73 8.88 4.69 11.64
N GLY A 74 10.14 5.07 11.41
CA GLY A 74 11.12 4.19 10.79
C GLY A 74 12.04 3.62 11.85
N GLY A 75 12.35 2.33 11.74
CA GLY A 75 13.37 1.68 12.55
C GLY A 75 14.79 2.11 12.18
N GLU A 76 15.76 1.38 12.71
CA GLU A 76 17.18 1.59 12.41
C GLU A 76 17.51 1.28 10.95
N TRP A 77 18.45 2.05 10.39
CA TRP A 77 18.95 1.81 9.05
C TRP A 77 19.96 0.66 9.04
N ILE A 78 19.73 -0.32 8.18
CA ILE A 78 20.60 -1.46 7.96
C ILE A 78 21.19 -1.35 6.55
N ASN A 79 22.52 -1.45 6.44
CA ASN A 79 23.18 -1.39 5.13
C ASN A 79 22.88 -2.65 4.31
N ILE A 80 22.76 -2.48 2.99
CA ILE A 80 22.60 -3.57 2.03
C ILE A 80 23.96 -3.80 1.36
N ASP A 81 24.61 -4.89 1.71
CA ASP A 81 25.85 -5.31 1.06
C ASP A 81 25.57 -5.90 -0.32
N ASN A 82 26.52 -5.72 -1.24
CA ASN A 82 26.43 -6.29 -2.58
C ASN A 82 26.51 -7.82 -2.50
N ASN A 83 25.71 -8.50 -3.33
CA ASN A 83 25.56 -9.96 -3.37
C ASN A 83 25.03 -10.60 -2.08
N GLN A 84 24.58 -9.82 -1.09
CA GLN A 84 23.88 -10.34 0.08
C GLN A 84 22.37 -10.20 -0.06
N THR A 85 21.67 -11.07 0.67
CA THR A 85 20.22 -11.08 0.75
C THR A 85 19.78 -11.00 2.20
N TYR A 86 18.72 -10.23 2.45
CA TYR A 86 18.23 -9.95 3.79
C TYR A 86 16.79 -10.44 3.91
N ARG A 87 16.54 -11.36 4.84
CA ARG A 87 15.16 -11.81 5.13
C ARG A 87 14.49 -10.79 6.03
N VAL A 88 13.50 -10.08 5.49
CA VAL A 88 12.83 -8.98 6.19
C VAL A 88 11.44 -9.43 6.65
N LYS A 89 11.16 -9.28 7.95
CA LYS A 89 9.91 -9.74 8.60
C LYS A 89 8.88 -8.63 8.81
N CYS A 90 9.03 -7.47 8.17
CA CYS A 90 8.07 -6.37 8.25
C CYS A 90 7.35 -6.14 6.93
N ASP A 91 6.14 -5.56 6.99
CA ASP A 91 5.28 -5.36 5.82
C ASP A 91 5.77 -4.20 4.94
N PHE A 92 6.23 -3.10 5.55
CA PHE A 92 6.67 -1.89 4.86
C PHE A 92 8.18 -1.70 5.02
N ILE A 93 8.89 -1.65 3.89
CA ILE A 93 10.35 -1.61 3.86
C ILE A 93 10.79 -0.39 3.04
N GLU A 94 11.35 0.60 3.69
CA GLU A 94 11.94 1.75 3.01
C GLU A 94 13.38 1.41 2.62
N THR A 95 13.73 1.70 1.37
CA THR A 95 15.08 1.50 0.82
C THR A 95 15.60 2.79 0.23
N GLN A 96 16.86 3.11 0.53
CA GLN A 96 17.53 4.30 0.02
C GLN A 96 18.91 3.91 -0.50
N CYS A 97 19.26 4.41 -1.70
CA CYS A 97 20.60 4.25 -2.24
C CYS A 97 21.23 5.58 -2.63
N PHE A 98 22.52 5.68 -2.34
CA PHE A 98 23.35 6.85 -2.51
C PHE A 98 24.45 6.55 -3.50
N VAL A 99 24.67 7.46 -4.45
CA VAL A 99 25.83 7.45 -5.35
C VAL A 99 26.63 8.69 -5.00
N ASN A 100 27.89 8.55 -4.60
CA ASN A 100 28.71 9.68 -4.12
C ASN A 100 27.99 10.52 -3.03
N LYS A 101 27.37 9.85 -2.05
CA LYS A 101 26.58 10.48 -0.97
C LYS A 101 25.34 11.27 -1.43
N ARG A 102 24.95 11.19 -2.70
CA ARG A 102 23.71 11.78 -3.22
C ARG A 102 22.63 10.72 -3.31
N LEU A 103 21.49 10.97 -2.66
CA LEU A 103 20.31 10.10 -2.73
C LEU A 103 19.85 9.99 -4.19
N THR A 104 20.01 8.81 -4.78
CA THR A 104 19.71 8.55 -6.19
C THR A 104 18.48 7.65 -6.35
N TYR A 105 18.19 6.84 -5.33
CA TYR A 105 17.07 5.93 -5.33
C TYR A 105 16.42 5.92 -3.95
N ASN A 106 15.09 6.04 -3.93
CA ASN A 106 14.27 5.82 -2.75
C ASN A 106 13.04 5.03 -3.18
N ASN A 107 12.73 3.96 -2.46
CA ASN A 107 11.59 3.11 -2.75
C ASN A 107 11.00 2.49 -1.48
N LEU A 108 9.67 2.30 -1.49
CA LEU A 108 8.93 1.62 -0.44
C LEU A 108 8.46 0.27 -0.98
N HIS A 109 9.08 -0.81 -0.52
CA HIS A 109 8.62 -2.16 -0.81
C HIS A 109 7.53 -2.55 0.17
N ILE A 110 6.52 -3.26 -0.33
CA ILE A 110 5.38 -3.70 0.46
C ILE A 110 5.25 -5.21 0.30
N GLN A 111 5.07 -5.90 1.41
CA GLN A 111 4.73 -7.33 1.46
C GLN A 111 3.72 -7.59 2.56
N VAL A 112 3.12 -8.77 2.53
CA VAL A 112 2.30 -9.29 3.62
C VAL A 112 3.08 -10.41 4.29
N VAL A 113 3.62 -10.14 5.48
CA VAL A 113 4.38 -11.14 6.23
C VAL A 113 3.42 -12.12 6.88
N ARG A 114 3.57 -13.40 6.54
CA ARG A 114 2.74 -14.46 7.14
C ARG A 114 3.14 -14.66 8.61
N PRO A 115 2.17 -14.77 9.54
CA PRO A 115 2.45 -15.06 10.92
C PRO A 115 3.11 -16.44 11.07
N GLU A 116 4.18 -16.51 11.86
CA GLU A 116 4.88 -17.76 12.14
C GLU A 116 4.01 -18.66 13.04
N GLY A 117 3.98 -19.96 12.75
CA GLY A 117 3.25 -20.95 13.56
C GLY A 117 1.77 -21.14 13.22
N VAL A 118 1.19 -20.35 12.30
CA VAL A 118 -0.18 -20.58 11.82
C VAL A 118 -0.17 -21.65 10.73
N LYS A 119 -0.79 -22.81 11.01
CA LYS A 119 -1.04 -23.84 10.00
C LYS A 119 -2.30 -23.46 9.24
N PHE A 120 -2.13 -23.01 8.01
CA PHE A 120 -3.26 -22.80 7.10
C PHE A 120 -3.90 -24.15 6.79
N VAL A 121 -5.20 -24.25 7.06
CA VAL A 121 -6.00 -25.43 6.73
C VAL A 121 -6.51 -25.26 5.30
N ASN A 122 -6.60 -26.36 4.56
CA ASN A 122 -7.19 -26.33 3.23
C ASN A 122 -8.66 -25.91 3.31
N GLU A 123 -9.11 -25.16 2.32
CA GLU A 123 -10.51 -24.76 2.21
C GLU A 123 -11.44 -25.98 2.19
N GLY A 124 -12.53 -25.90 2.93
CA GLY A 124 -13.53 -26.96 2.98
C GLY A 124 -14.78 -26.53 3.74
N PRO A 125 -15.78 -27.40 3.87
CA PRO A 125 -17.04 -27.08 4.56
C PRO A 125 -16.83 -26.59 6.00
N GLU A 126 -15.86 -27.18 6.71
CA GLU A 126 -15.49 -26.80 8.08
C GLU A 126 -14.48 -25.65 8.14
N ASN A 127 -13.88 -25.27 7.00
CA ASN A 127 -12.86 -24.22 6.90
C ASN A 127 -13.14 -23.33 5.67
N PRO A 128 -14.24 -22.56 5.66
CA PRO A 128 -14.59 -21.74 4.52
C PRO A 128 -13.61 -20.57 4.34
N SER A 129 -13.31 -20.24 3.10
CA SER A 129 -12.60 -19.00 2.78
C SER A 129 -13.51 -17.80 2.93
N VAL A 130 -13.04 -16.79 3.66
CA VAL A 130 -13.79 -15.57 3.96
C VAL A 130 -13.18 -14.40 3.20
N ILE A 131 -14.01 -13.73 2.39
CA ILE A 131 -13.65 -12.49 1.69
C ILE A 131 -14.43 -11.34 2.31
N ILE A 132 -13.73 -10.27 2.69
CA ILE A 132 -14.33 -9.10 3.33
C ILE A 132 -14.10 -7.89 2.43
N PHE A 133 -15.19 -7.26 2.01
CA PHE A 133 -15.17 -6.00 1.27
C PHE A 133 -15.52 -4.84 2.21
N ILE A 134 -14.67 -3.82 2.25
CA ILE A 134 -14.88 -2.63 3.08
C ILE A 134 -15.05 -1.42 2.17
N PHE A 135 -16.16 -0.71 2.33
CA PHE A 135 -16.44 0.55 1.65
C PHE A 135 -16.25 1.69 2.65
N ASP A 136 -15.20 2.47 2.48
CA ASP A 136 -14.94 3.64 3.32
C ASP A 136 -15.80 4.84 2.86
N SER A 137 -16.15 5.71 3.81
CA SER A 137 -16.82 6.99 3.59
C SER A 137 -18.24 6.89 3.01
N THR A 138 -18.87 5.72 3.11
CA THR A 138 -20.27 5.51 2.70
C THR A 138 -21.17 5.33 3.91
N SER A 139 -22.25 6.12 4.02
CA SER A 139 -23.33 5.81 4.95
C SER A 139 -24.17 4.63 4.42
N SER A 140 -24.87 3.94 5.33
CA SER A 140 -25.81 2.86 4.96
C SER A 140 -26.82 3.34 3.89
N SER A 141 -27.44 4.50 4.09
CA SER A 141 -28.43 5.06 3.15
C SER A 141 -27.86 5.42 1.78
N THR A 142 -26.61 5.90 1.71
CA THR A 142 -25.95 6.18 0.43
C THR A 142 -25.53 4.88 -0.25
N GLY A 143 -24.95 3.92 0.49
CA GLY A 143 -24.59 2.60 -0.04
C GLY A 143 -25.79 1.87 -0.64
N PHE A 144 -26.95 1.91 0.03
CA PHE A 144 -28.18 1.31 -0.47
C PHE A 144 -28.68 1.93 -1.77
N ARG A 145 -28.54 3.24 -1.94
CA ARG A 145 -28.99 3.95 -3.15
C ARG A 145 -28.00 3.87 -4.30
N SER A 146 -26.70 3.87 -4.01
CA SER A 146 -25.64 3.90 -5.00
C SER A 146 -25.25 2.52 -5.52
N LEU A 147 -25.51 1.44 -4.76
CA LEU A 147 -25.17 0.07 -5.12
C LEU A 147 -26.40 -0.87 -5.19
N PRO A 148 -27.49 -0.50 -5.90
CA PRO A 148 -28.72 -1.28 -5.91
C PRO A 148 -28.54 -2.66 -6.54
N GLN A 149 -27.74 -2.74 -7.61
CA GLN A 149 -27.43 -4.01 -8.30
C GLN A 149 -26.63 -4.96 -7.39
N THR A 150 -25.63 -4.45 -6.67
CA THR A 150 -24.85 -5.24 -5.72
C THR A 150 -25.75 -5.78 -4.60
N GLN A 151 -26.61 -4.94 -4.03
CA GLN A 151 -27.55 -5.35 -2.98
C GLN A 151 -28.53 -6.43 -3.48
N GLN A 152 -29.03 -6.29 -4.71
CA GLN A 152 -29.89 -7.29 -5.32
C GLN A 152 -29.14 -8.62 -5.47
N ILE A 153 -27.92 -8.58 -6.02
CA ILE A 153 -27.12 -9.80 -6.24
C ILE A 153 -26.87 -10.51 -4.92
N LEU A 154 -26.38 -9.78 -3.91
CA LEU A 154 -26.03 -10.36 -2.61
C LEU A 154 -27.25 -11.00 -1.93
N ARG A 155 -28.41 -10.35 -1.95
CA ARG A 155 -29.61 -10.86 -1.28
C ARG A 155 -30.31 -11.99 -2.04
N GLN A 156 -30.32 -11.95 -3.37
CA GLN A 156 -31.08 -12.90 -4.17
C GLN A 156 -30.28 -14.15 -4.54
N PHE A 157 -28.97 -14.03 -4.75
CA PHE A 157 -28.13 -15.14 -5.22
C PHE A 157 -27.16 -15.68 -4.18
N TYR A 158 -26.87 -14.91 -3.12
CA TYR A 158 -25.90 -15.30 -2.09
C TYR A 158 -26.50 -15.32 -0.68
N ASP A 159 -27.84 -15.26 -0.56
CA ASP A 159 -28.58 -15.27 0.70
C ASP A 159 -28.02 -14.32 1.77
N ALA A 160 -27.48 -13.17 1.33
CA ALA A 160 -26.82 -12.23 2.22
C ALA A 160 -27.81 -11.59 3.20
N VAL A 161 -27.46 -11.61 4.49
CA VAL A 161 -28.25 -11.03 5.57
C VAL A 161 -27.80 -9.59 5.85
N PRO A 162 -28.66 -8.57 5.65
CA PRO A 162 -28.32 -7.19 5.97
C PRO A 162 -28.46 -6.90 7.47
N PHE A 163 -27.44 -6.26 8.06
CA PHE A 163 -27.49 -5.79 9.45
C PHE A 163 -27.85 -4.29 9.51
N TYR A 164 -29.13 -3.95 9.54
CA TYR A 164 -29.60 -2.55 9.47
C TYR A 164 -29.26 -1.70 10.70
N HIS A 165 -29.10 -2.32 11.87
CA HIS A 165 -28.88 -1.64 13.15
C HIS A 165 -27.44 -1.77 13.65
N ASN A 166 -26.51 -2.12 12.76
CA ASN A 166 -25.09 -2.15 13.09
C ASN A 166 -24.51 -0.74 12.95
N ASN A 167 -24.19 -0.13 14.10
CA ASN A 167 -23.70 1.24 14.16
C ASN A 167 -22.18 1.27 14.14
N LYS A 168 -21.63 2.34 13.58
CA LYS A 168 -20.20 2.63 13.65
C LYS A 168 -19.79 2.83 15.12
N VAL A 169 -18.63 2.29 15.49
CA VAL A 169 -18.01 2.44 16.81
C VAL A 169 -17.45 3.86 17.01
N GLY A 170 -16.89 4.46 15.96
CA GLY A 170 -16.28 5.78 16.01
C GLY A 170 -16.47 6.59 14.73
N LEU A 171 -15.99 7.83 14.74
CA LEU A 171 -16.10 8.73 13.58
C LEU A 171 -15.18 8.32 12.42
N ASN A 172 -13.98 7.83 12.73
CA ASN A 172 -12.92 7.51 11.76
C ASN A 172 -12.89 6.03 11.39
N SER A 173 -12.21 5.67 10.30
CA SER A 173 -12.11 4.29 9.80
C SER A 173 -11.39 3.36 10.79
N ARG A 174 -10.41 3.87 11.55
CA ARG A 174 -9.61 3.10 12.53
C ARG A 174 -10.45 2.48 13.67
N PRO A 175 -11.17 3.25 14.51
CA PRO A 175 -11.95 2.66 15.61
C PRO A 175 -13.03 1.69 15.10
N ASN A 176 -13.57 1.94 13.89
CA ASN A 176 -14.52 1.05 13.25
C ASN A 176 -13.87 -0.27 12.80
N ALA A 177 -12.70 -0.22 12.18
CA ALA A 177 -11.94 -1.41 11.79
C ALA A 177 -11.52 -2.23 13.03
N PHE A 178 -11.02 -1.58 14.09
CA PHE A 178 -10.69 -2.26 15.33
C PHE A 178 -11.91 -2.92 15.97
N GLY A 179 -13.07 -2.24 16.01
CA GLY A 179 -14.30 -2.83 16.51
C GLY A 179 -14.74 -4.09 15.75
N ILE A 180 -14.54 -4.11 14.42
CA ILE A 180 -14.88 -5.26 13.57
C ILE A 180 -13.87 -6.41 13.76
N PHE A 181 -12.57 -6.12 13.76
CA PHE A 181 -11.54 -7.17 13.64
C PHE A 181 -10.89 -7.59 14.95
N ALA A 182 -10.84 -6.73 15.97
CA ALA A 182 -10.20 -7.05 17.24
C ALA A 182 -11.14 -7.74 18.24
N GLY A 183 -12.45 -7.74 17.98
CA GLY A 183 -13.46 -8.27 18.91
C GLY A 183 -13.49 -7.56 20.27
N ARG A 184 -12.92 -6.34 20.36
CA ARG A 184 -12.82 -5.50 21.55
C ARG A 184 -12.98 -4.04 21.15
N THR A 185 -13.55 -3.21 22.03
CA THR A 185 -13.56 -1.75 21.85
C THR A 185 -12.16 -1.19 22.12
N GLU A 186 -11.70 -0.22 21.32
CA GLU A 186 -10.47 0.53 21.59
C GLU A 186 -10.55 1.09 23.02
N GLN A 187 -9.61 0.69 23.89
CA GLN A 187 -9.43 1.37 25.18
C GLN A 187 -8.78 2.71 24.86
N ILE A 188 -9.56 3.78 25.00
CA ILE A 188 -9.15 5.17 24.87
C ILE A 188 -8.16 5.52 25.98
#